data_AF-A0A2H0VFL0-F1
#
_entry.id   AF-A0A2H0VFL0-F1
#
_cell.length_a   1.000
_cell.length_b   1.000
_cell.length_c   1.000
_cell.angle_alpha   90.00
_cell.angle_beta   90.00
_cell.angle_gamma   90.00
#
_symmetry.space_group_name_H-M   'P 1'
#
loop_
_entity.id
_entity.type
_entity.pdbx_description
1 polymer ?
#
loop_
_entity_poly.entity_id
_entity_poly.type
_entity_poly.pdbx_seq_one_letter_code
_entity_poly.pdbx_strand_id
1 'polypeptide(L)'
;MTRLRLERNLTLSVFTFFLLHSVASVNDWYRSLAWIDIPVHFLGGVLVAAVFYWFFQRFPSHFDTSRNFLITLIMVLSFTALAGVFWEFTEYIYDLLIAKYGLGLKTLQFGLRDTLGDLLADLAGGLVLAIFVKLRYHR
;
A
#
# COMPACT_ATOMS: atom_id res chain seq x y z
N MET A 1 -6.90 13.64 18.10
CA MET A 1 -7.55 12.33 17.88
C MET A 1 -7.03 11.39 18.96
N THR A 2 -7.86 10.58 19.62
CA THR A 2 -7.34 9.64 20.64
C THR A 2 -6.63 8.46 19.95
N ARG A 3 -5.60 7.89 20.60
CA ARG A 3 -4.82 6.76 20.06
C ARG A 3 -5.70 5.58 19.62
N LEU A 4 -6.67 5.20 20.45
CA LEU A 4 -7.63 4.14 20.17
C LEU A 4 -8.48 4.41 18.91
N ARG A 5 -8.83 5.68 18.66
CA ARG A 5 -9.57 6.06 17.44
C ARG A 5 -8.68 5.95 16.20
N LEU A 6 -7.40 6.30 16.29
CA LEU A 6 -6.45 6.15 15.18
C LEU A 6 -6.23 4.67 14.84
N GLU A 7 -5.95 3.83 15.84
CA GLU A 7 -5.78 2.38 15.69
C GLU A 7 -7.00 1.76 15.02
N ARG A 8 -8.20 2.00 15.57
CA ARG A 8 -9.45 1.51 15.00
C ARG A 8 -9.65 1.96 13.55
N ASN A 9 -9.43 3.25 13.26
CA ASN A 9 -9.65 3.77 11.92
C ASN A 9 -8.64 3.19 10.92
N LEU A 10 -7.36 3.04 11.30
CA LEU A 10 -6.35 2.41 10.46
C LEU A 10 -6.71 0.95 10.18
N THR A 11 -7.09 0.19 11.20
CA THR A 11 -7.57 -1.19 11.04
C THR A 11 -8.75 -1.27 10.09
N LEU A 12 -9.77 -0.43 10.27
CA LEU A 12 -10.94 -0.39 9.39
C LEU A 12 -10.56 -0.04 7.94
N SER A 13 -9.63 0.90 7.74
CA SER A 13 -9.15 1.25 6.40
C SER A 13 -8.44 0.08 5.73
N VAL A 14 -7.57 -0.64 6.45
CA VAL A 14 -6.88 -1.83 5.92
C VAL A 14 -7.87 -2.93 5.55
N PHE A 15 -8.83 -3.24 6.44
CA PHE A 15 -9.87 -4.23 6.15
C PHE A 15 -10.73 -3.83 4.95
N THR A 16 -11.12 -2.56 4.87
CA THR A 16 -11.93 -2.04 3.75
C THR A 16 -11.15 -2.12 2.44
N PHE A 17 -9.86 -1.78 2.45
CA PHE A 17 -8.99 -1.87 1.28
C PHE A 17 -8.93 -3.30 0.73
N PHE A 18 -8.62 -4.29 1.57
CA PHE A 18 -8.57 -5.68 1.13
C PHE A 18 -9.94 -6.23 0.72
N LEU A 19 -11.02 -5.80 1.36
CA LEU A 19 -12.38 -6.16 0.95
C LEU A 19 -12.69 -5.65 -0.45
N LEU A 20 -12.39 -4.38 -0.74
CA LEU A 20 -12.60 -3.78 -2.06
C LEU A 20 -11.73 -4.42 -3.13
N HIS A 21 -10.45 -4.67 -2.83
CA HIS A 21 -9.55 -5.42 -3.72
C HIS A 21 -10.12 -6.80 -4.04
N SER A 22 -10.56 -7.56 -3.03
CA SER A 22 -11.15 -8.89 -3.23
C SER A 22 -12.40 -8.85 -4.12
N VAL A 23 -13.27 -7.86 -3.92
CA VAL A 23 -14.46 -7.66 -4.76
C VAL A 23 -14.06 -7.33 -6.19
N ALA A 24 -13.09 -6.44 -6.40
CA ALA A 24 -12.58 -6.07 -7.72
C ALA A 24 -11.97 -7.27 -8.45
N SER A 25 -11.18 -8.10 -7.76
CA SER A 25 -10.55 -9.31 -8.31
C SER A 25 -11.58 -10.35 -8.75
N VAL A 26 -12.61 -10.61 -7.91
CA VAL A 26 -13.66 -11.59 -8.25
C VAL A 26 -14.51 -11.16 -9.45
N ASN A 27 -14.69 -9.85 -9.65
CA ASN A 27 -15.47 -9.31 -10.77
C ASN A 27 -14.62 -9.00 -12.03
N ASP A 28 -13.34 -9.38 -12.07
CA ASP A 28 -12.42 -9.10 -13.20
C ASP A 28 -12.33 -7.59 -13.53
N TRP A 29 -12.44 -6.73 -12.51
CA TRP A 29 -12.40 -5.28 -12.68
C TRP A 29 -11.01 -4.78 -13.05
N TYR A 30 -9.95 -5.45 -12.60
CA TYR A 30 -8.58 -5.11 -12.99
C TYR A 30 -8.34 -5.24 -14.51
N ARG A 31 -9.10 -6.09 -15.20
CA ARG A 31 -9.06 -6.18 -16.66
C ARG A 31 -10.12 -5.30 -17.34
N SER A 32 -11.37 -5.35 -16.87
CA SER A 32 -12.48 -4.62 -17.50
C SER A 32 -12.44 -3.11 -17.25
N LEU A 33 -11.82 -2.68 -16.15
CA LEU A 33 -11.63 -1.30 -15.73
C LEU A 33 -10.15 -1.07 -15.36
N ALA A 34 -9.22 -1.40 -16.26
CA ALA A 34 -7.77 -1.40 -15.99
C ALA A 34 -7.19 -0.14 -15.32
N TRP A 35 -7.86 1.02 -15.44
CA TRP A 35 -7.46 2.24 -14.75
C TRP A 35 -7.54 2.16 -13.22
N ILE A 36 -8.31 1.22 -12.64
CA ILE A 36 -8.49 1.10 -11.18
C ILE A 36 -7.25 0.57 -10.46
N ASP A 37 -6.33 -0.03 -11.20
CA ASP A 37 -5.12 -0.63 -10.63
C ASP A 37 -4.20 0.44 -10.03
N ILE A 38 -4.00 1.51 -10.80
CA ILE A 38 -3.23 2.70 -10.39
C ILE A 38 -3.72 3.29 -9.04
N PRO A 39 -5.01 3.63 -8.84
CA PRO A 39 -5.48 4.13 -7.55
C PRO A 39 -5.47 3.06 -6.45
N VAL A 40 -5.57 1.76 -6.77
CA VAL A 40 -5.41 0.70 -5.76
C VAL A 40 -3.98 0.69 -5.22
N HIS A 41 -2.97 0.68 -6.07
CA HIS A 41 -1.57 0.77 -5.66
C HIS A 41 -1.24 2.09 -4.96
N PHE A 42 -1.71 3.21 -5.51
CA PHE A 42 -1.54 4.50 -4.83
C PHE A 42 -2.13 4.51 -3.41
N LEU A 43 -3.34 4.01 -3.23
CA LEU A 43 -3.97 3.92 -1.90
C LEU A 43 -3.30 2.89 -1.01
N GLY A 44 -2.80 1.79 -1.58
CA GLY A 44 -1.97 0.80 -0.91
C GLY A 44 -0.71 1.44 -0.33
N GLY A 45 0.03 2.20 -1.15
CA GLY A 45 1.18 2.98 -0.72
C GLY A 45 0.88 3.98 0.39
N VAL A 46 -0.26 4.69 0.31
CA VAL A 46 -0.72 5.58 1.40
C VAL A 46 -0.97 4.78 2.68
N LEU A 47 -1.67 3.64 2.61
CA LEU A 47 -1.97 2.82 3.79
C LEU A 47 -0.70 2.22 4.42
N VAL A 48 0.23 1.73 3.60
CA VAL A 48 1.52 1.20 4.07
C VAL A 48 2.33 2.28 4.77
N ALA A 49 2.41 3.49 4.20
CA ALA A 49 3.06 4.61 4.86
C ALA A 49 2.35 4.98 6.18
N ALA A 50 1.01 4.90 6.24
CA ALA A 50 0.27 5.15 7.48
C ALA A 50 0.59 4.12 8.56
N VAL A 51 0.72 2.84 8.18
CA VAL A 51 1.17 1.75 9.06
C VAL A 51 2.59 2.01 9.55
N PHE A 52 3.51 2.45 8.68
CA PHE A 52 4.87 2.83 9.06
C PHE A 52 4.86 3.91 10.16
N TYR A 53 4.15 5.02 9.95
CA TYR A 53 4.07 6.09 10.94
C TYR A 53 3.42 5.64 12.24
N TRP A 54 2.33 4.86 12.16
CA TRP A 54 1.68 4.30 13.34
C TRP A 54 2.63 3.40 14.15
N PHE A 55 3.38 2.53 13.47
CA PHE A 55 4.31 1.61 14.09
C PHE A 55 5.47 2.36 14.78
N PHE A 56 6.15 3.26 14.08
CA PHE A 56 7.32 3.92 14.66
C PHE A 56 6.96 5.03 15.68
N GLN A 57 5.77 5.61 15.62
CA GLN A 57 5.24 6.43 16.72
C GLN A 57 4.92 5.61 17.98
N ARG A 58 4.68 4.29 17.85
CA ARG A 58 4.47 3.40 18.99
C ARG A 58 5.78 3.08 19.72
N PHE A 59 6.90 3.16 19.02
CA PHE A 59 8.23 2.78 19.50
C PHE A 59 9.29 3.86 19.23
N PRO A 60 9.13 5.08 19.78
CA PRO A 60 10.02 6.22 19.49
C PRO A 60 11.47 6.00 19.96
N SER A 61 11.70 5.04 20.86
CA SER A 61 13.06 4.64 21.29
C SER A 61 13.89 4.00 20.18
N HIS A 62 13.25 3.41 19.17
CA HIS A 62 13.94 2.80 18.03
C HIS A 62 14.09 3.76 16.85
N PHE A 63 13.04 4.53 16.56
CA PHE A 63 13.07 5.51 15.50
C PHE A 63 12.10 6.66 15.79
N ASP A 64 12.64 7.88 15.85
CA ASP A 64 11.86 9.08 16.02
C ASP A 64 11.63 9.76 14.66
N THR A 65 10.42 9.58 14.14
CA THR A 65 9.98 10.12 12.83
C THR A 65 10.01 11.64 12.73
N SER A 66 10.21 12.36 13.85
CA SER A 66 10.21 13.82 13.88
C SER A 66 11.59 14.47 13.73
N ARG A 67 12.67 13.72 14.01
CA ARG A 67 14.03 14.29 14.14
C ARG A 67 14.63 14.78 12.83
N ASN A 68 14.51 13.98 11.77
CA ASN A 68 15.09 14.30 10.47
C ASN A 68 14.16 13.83 9.37
N PHE A 69 13.51 14.79 8.70
CA PHE A 69 12.54 14.51 7.66
C PHE A 69 13.13 13.72 6.50
N LEU A 70 14.37 14.00 6.08
CA LEU A 70 14.99 13.29 4.96
C LEU A 70 15.20 11.81 5.30
N ILE A 71 15.68 11.51 6.50
CA ILE A 71 15.84 10.12 6.97
C ILE A 71 14.48 9.43 7.07
N THR A 72 13.47 10.09 7.65
CA THR A 72 12.11 9.56 7.73
C THR A 72 11.50 9.31 6.34
N LEU A 73 11.74 10.21 5.39
CA LEU A 73 11.27 10.08 4.02
C LEU A 73 11.91 8.87 3.32
N ILE A 74 13.22 8.68 3.45
CA ILE A 74 13.90 7.50 2.90
C ILE A 74 13.32 6.23 3.52
N MET A 75 13.18 6.18 4.85
CA MET A 75 12.68 5.00 5.55
C MET A 75 11.24 4.65 5.17
N VAL A 76 10.33 5.63 5.09
CA VAL A 76 8.93 5.35 4.72
C VAL A 76 8.81 4.93 3.26
N LEU A 77 9.59 5.52 2.35
CA LEU A 77 9.59 5.11 0.94
C LEU A 77 10.22 3.73 0.76
N SER A 78 11.29 3.40 1.48
CA SER A 78 11.86 2.05 1.48
C SER A 78 10.89 1.01 2.02
N PHE A 79 10.17 1.33 3.10
CA PHE A 79 9.14 0.45 3.66
C PHE A 79 7.98 0.25 2.68
N THR A 80 7.55 1.33 2.03
CA THR A 80 6.48 1.30 1.00
C THR A 80 6.90 0.49 -0.22
N ALA A 81 8.11 0.70 -0.74
CA ALA A 81 8.65 -0.08 -1.85
C ALA A 81 8.74 -1.57 -1.53
N LEU A 82 9.18 -1.94 -0.31
CA LEU A 82 9.26 -3.34 0.09
C LEU A 82 7.87 -3.98 0.15
N ALA A 83 6.87 -3.26 0.67
CA ALA A 83 5.49 -3.75 0.67
C ALA A 83 4.93 -3.90 -0.75
N GLY A 84 5.19 -2.95 -1.65
CA GLY A 84 4.83 -3.05 -3.06
C GLY A 84 5.47 -4.27 -3.73
N VAL A 85 6.77 -4.50 -3.51
CA VAL A 85 7.44 -5.72 -4.00
C VAL A 85 6.76 -6.99 -3.49
N PHE A 86 6.39 -7.05 -2.21
CA PHE A 86 5.66 -8.20 -1.68
C PHE A 86 4.27 -8.33 -2.30
N TRP A 87 3.58 -7.23 -2.59
CA TRP A 87 2.31 -7.23 -3.31
C TRP A 87 2.45 -7.86 -4.70
N GLU A 88 3.41 -7.41 -5.50
CA GLU A 88 3.69 -7.99 -6.83
C GLU A 88 3.99 -9.49 -6.76
N PHE A 89 4.75 -9.92 -5.74
CA PHE A 89 4.96 -11.35 -5.51
C PHE A 89 3.66 -12.09 -5.19
N THR A 90 2.74 -11.49 -4.43
CA THR A 90 1.44 -12.14 -4.13
C THR A 90 0.58 -12.29 -5.38
N GLU A 91 0.56 -11.31 -6.29
CA GLU A 91 -0.17 -11.42 -7.55
C GLU A 91 0.43 -12.48 -8.47
N TYR A 92 1.76 -12.50 -8.58
CA TYR A 92 2.45 -13.53 -9.35
C TYR A 92 2.18 -14.94 -8.80
N ILE A 93 2.22 -15.12 -7.48
CA ILE A 93 1.90 -16.40 -6.83
C ILE A 93 0.42 -16.75 -7.06
N TYR A 94 -0.49 -15.78 -6.97
CA TYR A 94 -1.90 -15.97 -7.26
C TYR A 94 -2.11 -16.47 -8.70
N ASP A 95 -1.42 -15.88 -9.67
CA ASP A 95 -1.52 -16.28 -11.07
C ASP A 95 -1.01 -17.71 -11.29
N LEU A 96 0.09 -18.08 -10.62
CA LEU A 96 0.66 -19.41 -10.70
C LEU A 96 -0.21 -20.49 -10.04
N LEU A 97 -0.77 -20.20 -8.86
CA LEU A 97 -1.38 -21.21 -7.99
C LEU A 97 -2.92 -21.21 -7.98
N ILE A 98 -3.56 -20.10 -8.37
CA ILE A 98 -5.02 -19.93 -8.25
C ILE A 98 -5.63 -19.76 -9.63
N ALA A 99 -5.23 -18.74 -10.39
CA ALA A 99 -5.80 -18.48 -11.71
C ALA A 99 -5.57 -19.65 -12.68
N LYS A 100 -4.39 -20.30 -12.59
CA LYS A 100 -4.03 -21.45 -13.43
C LYS A 100 -4.87 -22.72 -13.17
N TYR A 101 -5.42 -22.90 -11.96
CA TYR A 101 -6.13 -24.13 -11.58
C TYR A 101 -7.65 -24.09 -11.84
N GLY A 102 -8.12 -23.12 -12.63
CA GLY A 102 -9.39 -23.24 -13.34
C GLY A 102 -10.65 -22.94 -12.52
N LEU A 103 -10.55 -22.18 -11.42
CA LEU A 103 -11.72 -21.71 -10.64
C LEU A 103 -12.51 -20.58 -11.33
N GLY A 104 -12.31 -20.34 -12.63
CA GLY A 104 -12.89 -19.21 -13.37
C GLY A 104 -12.28 -17.84 -13.04
N LEU A 105 -11.41 -17.78 -12.04
CA LEU A 105 -10.65 -16.60 -11.62
C LEU A 105 -9.59 -16.22 -12.66
N LYS A 106 -9.38 -14.92 -12.84
CA LYS A 106 -8.51 -14.35 -13.87
C LYS A 106 -7.20 -13.89 -13.26
N THR A 107 -6.16 -13.84 -14.10
CA THR A 107 -4.84 -13.36 -13.69
C THR A 107 -4.88 -11.91 -13.23
N LEU A 108 -4.07 -11.57 -12.22
CA LEU A 108 -3.94 -10.26 -11.63
C LEU A 108 -2.67 -9.53 -12.08
N GLN A 109 -1.62 -10.26 -12.48
CA GLN A 109 -0.36 -9.64 -12.89
C GLN A 109 -0.34 -9.44 -14.42
N PHE A 110 -0.29 -8.18 -14.89
CA PHE A 110 -0.35 -7.88 -16.33
C PHE A 110 1.03 -7.64 -16.98
N GLY A 111 2.11 -7.89 -16.24
CA GLY A 111 3.49 -8.01 -16.74
C GLY A 111 4.39 -6.84 -16.37
N LEU A 112 5.65 -6.86 -16.79
CA LEU A 112 6.68 -5.96 -16.25
C LEU A 112 6.34 -4.45 -16.28
N ARG A 113 5.66 -3.97 -17.34
CA ARG A 113 5.29 -2.55 -17.44
C ARG A 113 4.29 -2.15 -16.37
N ASP A 114 3.39 -3.07 -16.05
CA ASP A 114 2.34 -2.95 -15.04
C ASP A 114 2.99 -2.89 -13.65
N THR A 115 3.74 -3.94 -13.29
CA THR A 115 4.54 -4.05 -12.06
C THR A 115 5.35 -2.79 -11.76
N LEU A 116 6.03 -2.22 -12.77
CA LEU A 116 6.84 -1.01 -12.59
C LEU A 116 5.97 0.24 -12.37
N GLY A 117 4.80 0.30 -13.00
CA GLY A 117 3.79 1.33 -12.77
C GLY A 117 3.18 1.23 -11.37
N ASP A 118 2.94 0.02 -10.90
CA ASP A 118 2.36 -0.28 -9.59
C ASP A 118 3.30 0.10 -8.46
N LEU A 119 4.57 -0.31 -8.54
CA LEU A 119 5.62 0.11 -7.62
C LEU A 119 5.81 1.64 -7.61
N LEU A 120 5.64 2.31 -8.76
CA LEU A 120 5.69 3.76 -8.85
C LEU A 120 4.47 4.41 -8.17
N ALA A 121 3.27 3.84 -8.36
CA ALA A 121 2.04 4.31 -7.72
C ALA A 121 2.10 4.12 -6.20
N ASP A 122 2.61 2.99 -5.71
CA ASP A 122 2.88 2.73 -4.29
C ASP A 122 3.79 3.80 -3.69
N LEU A 123 4.94 4.05 -4.35
CA LEU A 123 5.89 5.08 -3.93
C LEU A 123 5.27 6.48 -3.92
N ALA A 124 4.47 6.82 -4.93
CA ALA A 124 3.76 8.10 -4.99
C ALA A 124 2.78 8.25 -3.82
N GLY A 125 2.03 7.20 -3.48
CA GLY A 125 1.14 7.18 -2.33
C GLY A 125 1.89 7.39 -1.01
N GLY A 126 2.98 6.65 -0.81
CA GLY A 126 3.83 6.79 0.37
C GLY A 126 4.44 8.19 0.49
N LEU A 127 4.91 8.77 -0.61
CA LEU A 127 5.45 10.12 -0.68
C LEU A 127 4.41 11.18 -0.28
N VAL A 128 3.19 11.08 -0.83
CA VAL A 128 2.11 12.01 -0.54
C VAL A 128 1.79 12.02 0.96
N LEU A 129 1.70 10.85 1.59
CA LEU A 129 1.45 10.79 3.03
C LEU A 129 2.62 11.35 3.83
N ALA A 130 3.86 11.04 3.46
CA ALA A 130 5.04 11.54 4.17
C ALA A 130 5.10 13.07 4.16
N ILE A 131 4.83 13.70 3.02
CA ILE A 131 4.74 15.16 2.88
C ILE A 131 3.59 15.70 3.73
N PHE A 132 2.41 15.08 3.65
CA PHE A 132 1.25 15.49 4.46
C PHE A 132 1.57 15.49 5.96
N VAL A 133 2.20 14.43 6.46
CA VAL A 133 2.59 14.31 7.87
C VAL A 133 3.60 15.39 8.25
N LYS A 134 4.61 15.64 7.42
CA LYS A 134 5.61 16.71 7.64
C LYS A 134 4.93 18.08 7.77
N LEU A 135 4.06 18.44 6.83
CA LEU A 135 3.38 19.74 6.80
C LEU A 135 2.40 19.92 7.95
N ARG A 136 1.75 18.84 8.40
CA ARG A 136 0.69 18.91 9.43
C ARG A 136 1.23 18.85 10.86
N TYR A 137 2.30 18.10 11.11
CA TYR A 137 2.74 17.76 12.46
C TYR A 137 4.16 18.19 12.82
N HIS A 138 4.99 18.54 11.83
CA HIS A 138 6.42 18.85 12.05
C HIS A 138 6.83 20.16 11.36
N ARG A 139 6.05 21.23 11.58
CA ARG A 139 6.42 22.59 11.14
C ARG A 139 7.76 23.01 11.71
#